data_AF-A0A397Q170-F1
#
_entry.id   AF-A0A397Q170-F1
#
_cell.length_a   1.000
_cell.length_b   1.000
_cell.length_c   1.000
_cell.angle_alpha   90.00
_cell.angle_beta   90.00
_cell.angle_gamma   90.00
#
_symmetry.space_group_name_H-M   'P 1'
#
loop_
_entity.id
_entity.type
_entity.pdbx_description
1 polymer ?
#
loop_
_entity_poly.entity_id
_entity_poly.type
_entity_poly.pdbx_seq_one_letter_code
_entity_poly.pdbx_strand_id
1 'polypeptide(L)'
;MTQTTNKLFDDFAKLMTDAAGAAQSARQEFETLARAQMERAIRELDLVQREEFEAVREMAQKAREENEVLKARIARLEAALNLPPEMPGEEPGGTGPTV
;
A
#
# COMPACT_ATOMS: atom_id res chain seq x y z
N MET A 1 41.97 11.43 -57.83
CA MET A 1 40.73 11.91 -57.21
C MET A 1 40.15 10.79 -56.36
N THR A 2 40.30 10.85 -55.03
CA THR A 2 39.81 9.85 -54.04
C THR A 2 39.00 10.53 -52.94
N GLN A 3 38.23 11.57 -53.28
CA GLN A 3 37.52 12.41 -52.31
C GLN A 3 36.11 11.93 -51.94
N THR A 4 35.55 10.96 -52.67
CA THR A 4 34.15 10.53 -52.50
C THR A 4 33.94 9.52 -51.38
N THR A 5 34.85 8.57 -51.20
CA THR A 5 34.72 7.54 -50.14
C THR A 5 34.79 8.16 -48.74
N ASN A 6 35.68 9.12 -48.50
CA ASN A 6 35.79 9.75 -47.18
C ASN A 6 34.53 10.50 -46.75
N LYS A 7 33.79 11.13 -47.69
CA LYS A 7 32.63 11.96 -47.34
C LYS A 7 31.44 11.14 -46.83
N LEU A 8 31.20 9.97 -47.42
CA LEU A 8 30.13 9.05 -47.02
C LEU A 8 30.36 8.46 -45.61
N PHE A 9 31.62 8.14 -45.28
CA PHE A 9 31.99 7.70 -43.93
C PHE A 9 31.91 8.84 -42.90
N ASP A 10 32.26 10.07 -43.28
CA ASP A 10 32.21 11.24 -42.40
C ASP A 10 30.77 11.66 -42.06
N ASP A 11 29.87 11.59 -43.05
CA ASP A 11 28.43 11.83 -42.87
C ASP A 11 27.79 10.74 -41.98
N PHE A 12 28.21 9.48 -42.12
CA PHE A 12 27.78 8.39 -41.23
C PHE A 12 28.31 8.57 -39.80
N ALA A 13 29.56 8.99 -39.63
CA ALA A 13 30.13 9.27 -38.32
C ALA A 13 29.42 10.43 -37.60
N LYS A 14 29.05 11.48 -38.34
CA LYS A 14 28.18 12.55 -37.84
C LYS A 14 26.82 12.03 -37.44
N LEU A 15 26.14 11.27 -38.31
CA LEU A 15 24.84 10.69 -38.00
C LEU A 15 24.88 9.81 -36.74
N MET A 16 25.93 8.99 -36.58
CA MET A 16 26.10 8.14 -35.40
C MET A 16 26.36 8.96 -34.13
N THR A 17 27.10 10.07 -34.24
CA THR A 17 27.35 10.99 -33.12
C THR A 17 26.08 11.73 -32.72
N ASP A 18 25.31 12.22 -33.69
CA ASP A 18 24.03 12.89 -33.48
C ASP A 18 22.99 11.93 -32.90
N ALA A 19 22.95 10.69 -33.41
CA ALA A 19 22.07 9.64 -32.90
C ALA A 19 22.45 9.19 -31.49
N ALA A 20 23.75 9.10 -31.17
CA ALA A 20 24.21 8.81 -29.82
C ALA A 20 23.80 9.92 -28.83
N GLY A 21 23.93 11.19 -29.24
CA GLY A 21 23.44 12.34 -28.46
C GLY A 21 21.93 12.29 -28.22
N ALA A 22 21.15 12.02 -29.26
CA ALA A 22 19.69 11.90 -29.18
C ALA A 22 19.23 10.69 -28.35
N ALA A 23 19.93 9.55 -28.43
CA ALA A 23 19.64 8.39 -27.59
C ALA A 23 19.90 8.67 -26.11
N GLN A 24 20.93 9.46 -25.82
CA GLN A 24 21.29 9.82 -24.46
C GLN A 24 20.28 10.80 -23.84
N SER A 25 19.76 11.76 -24.61
CA SER A 25 18.66 12.62 -24.16
C SER A 25 17.36 11.86 -24.00
N ALA A 26 17.01 10.99 -24.96
CA ALA A 26 15.81 10.15 -24.88
C ALA A 26 15.82 9.23 -23.66
N ARG A 27 17.00 8.68 -23.29
CA ARG A 27 17.15 7.92 -22.04
C ARG A 27 16.83 8.75 -20.81
N GLN A 28 17.30 9.99 -20.76
CA GLN A 28 17.11 10.88 -19.62
C GLN A 28 15.64 11.30 -19.47
N GLU A 29 14.97 11.57 -20.59
CA GLU A 29 13.53 11.83 -20.63
C GLU A 29 12.72 10.60 -20.23
N PHE A 30 13.09 9.41 -20.74
CA PHE A 30 12.44 8.16 -20.38
C PHE A 30 12.57 7.85 -18.88
N GLU A 31 13.76 8.04 -18.29
CA GLU A 31 13.99 7.81 -16.87
C GLU A 31 13.11 8.74 -16.00
N THR A 32 12.96 9.99 -16.42
CA THR A 32 12.07 10.97 -15.77
C THR A 32 10.61 10.55 -15.86
N LEU A 33 10.14 10.15 -17.05
CA LEU A 33 8.77 9.68 -17.28
C LEU A 33 8.47 8.38 -16.53
N ALA A 34 9.41 7.43 -16.53
CA ALA A 34 9.27 6.16 -15.83
C ALA A 34 9.16 6.37 -14.31
N ARG A 35 9.95 7.26 -13.73
CA ARG A 35 9.86 7.64 -12.31
C ARG A 35 8.50 8.27 -11.99
N ALA A 36 8.06 9.22 -12.82
CA ALA A 36 6.75 9.86 -12.64
C ALA A 36 5.60 8.85 -12.71
N GLN A 37 5.65 7.88 -13.63
CA GLN A 37 4.65 6.82 -13.70
C GLN A 37 4.71 5.86 -12.53
N MET A 38 5.89 5.51 -12.05
CA MET A 38 6.04 4.64 -10.88
C MET A 38 5.47 5.31 -9.62
N GLU A 39 5.74 6.59 -9.40
CA GLU A 39 5.15 7.35 -8.30
C GLU A 39 3.62 7.45 -8.42
N ARG A 40 3.09 7.63 -9.64
CA ARG A 40 1.64 7.62 -9.86
C ARG A 40 1.05 6.24 -9.56
N ALA A 41 1.66 5.16 -10.05
CA ALA A 41 1.21 3.80 -9.78
C ALA A 41 1.22 3.49 -8.27
N ILE A 42 2.28 3.87 -7.54
CA ILE A 42 2.36 3.67 -6.08
C ILE A 42 1.28 4.46 -5.34
N ARG A 43 0.92 5.67 -5.79
CA ARG A 43 -0.18 6.46 -5.22
C ARG A 43 -1.56 5.87 -5.52
N GLU A 44 -1.71 5.20 -6.66
CA GLU A 44 -2.95 4.52 -7.06
C GLU A 44 -3.12 3.16 -6.38
N LEU A 45 -2.03 2.52 -5.98
CA LEU A 45 -2.06 1.37 -5.11
C LEU A 45 -2.47 1.85 -3.71
N ASP A 46 -3.57 1.34 -3.19
CA ASP A 46 -4.11 1.61 -1.85
C ASP A 46 -3.21 0.98 -0.77
N LEU A 47 -1.98 1.47 -0.67
CA LEU A 47 -0.95 0.97 0.23
C LEU A 47 -1.16 1.60 1.60
N VAL A 48 -1.50 0.76 2.57
CA VAL A 48 -1.54 1.15 3.98
C VAL A 48 -0.12 1.52 4.41
N GLN A 49 0.04 2.70 4.99
CA GLN A 49 1.36 3.11 5.49
C GLN A 49 1.78 2.20 6.64
N ARG A 50 3.08 1.99 6.78
CA ARG A 50 3.59 1.10 7.82
C ARG A 50 3.17 1.59 9.21
N GLU A 51 3.19 2.89 9.41
CA GLU A 51 2.81 3.56 10.66
C GLU A 51 1.33 3.36 10.98
N GLU A 52 0.45 3.47 9.98
CA GLU A 52 -0.99 3.22 10.14
C GLU A 52 -1.26 1.75 10.48
N PHE A 53 -0.57 0.83 9.81
CA PHE A 53 -0.65 -0.59 10.09
C PHE A 53 -0.18 -0.92 11.51
N GLU A 54 0.95 -0.34 11.93
CA GLU A 54 1.48 -0.54 13.28
C GLU A 54 0.54 0.03 14.35
N ALA A 55 -0.04 1.21 14.13
CA ALA A 55 -1.01 1.81 15.03
C ALA A 55 -2.28 0.96 15.18
N VAL A 56 -2.84 0.47 14.07
CA VAL A 56 -4.02 -0.40 14.09
C VAL A 56 -3.70 -1.74 14.74
N ARG A 57 -2.51 -2.29 14.49
CA ARG A 57 -2.06 -3.54 15.13
C ARG A 57 -1.99 -3.40 16.65
N GLU A 58 -1.37 -2.33 17.14
CA GLU A 58 -1.28 -2.06 18.58
C GLU A 58 -2.67 -1.86 19.20
N MET A 59 -3.53 -1.09 18.53
CA MET A 59 -4.92 -0.90 18.96
C MET A 59 -5.68 -2.22 19.03
N ALA A 60 -5.55 -3.08 18.01
CA ALA A 60 -6.20 -4.38 17.97
C ALA A 60 -5.70 -5.31 19.09
N GLN A 61 -4.40 -5.27 19.39
CA GLN A 61 -3.83 -6.04 20.49
C GLN A 61 -4.38 -5.56 21.84
N LYS A 62 -4.34 -4.26 22.11
CA LYS A 62 -4.88 -3.68 23.34
C LYS A 62 -6.38 -3.97 23.49
N ALA A 63 -7.15 -3.86 22.41
CA ALA A 63 -8.57 -4.18 22.42
C ALA A 63 -8.81 -5.66 22.78
N ARG A 64 -7.97 -6.60 22.30
CA ARG A 64 -8.08 -8.02 22.69
C ARG A 64 -7.79 -8.24 24.16
N GLU A 65 -6.74 -7.61 24.68
CA GLU A 65 -6.38 -7.69 26.10
C GLU A 65 -7.50 -7.14 26.99
N GLU A 66 -8.03 -5.96 26.67
CA GLU A 66 -9.16 -5.35 27.38
C GLU A 66 -10.43 -6.20 27.28
N ASN A 67 -10.68 -6.82 26.12
CA ASN A 67 -11.85 -7.70 25.92
C ASN A 67 -11.81 -8.93 26.83
N GLU A 68 -10.64 -9.56 27.01
CA GLU A 68 -10.49 -10.70 27.93
C GLU A 68 -10.70 -10.29 29.39
N VAL A 69 -10.20 -9.11 29.79
CA VAL A 69 -10.47 -8.57 31.14
C VAL A 69 -11.95 -8.31 31.36
N LEU A 70 -12.63 -7.72 30.37
CA LEU A 70 -14.07 -7.45 30.43
C LEU A 70 -14.87 -8.76 30.48
N LYS A 71 -14.55 -9.75 29.64
CA LYS A 71 -15.17 -11.08 29.69
C LYS A 71 -15.05 -11.73 31.06
N ALA A 72 -13.87 -11.69 31.67
CA ALA A 72 -13.66 -12.23 33.01
C ALA A 72 -14.52 -11.51 34.07
N ARG A 73 -14.69 -10.19 33.93
CA ARG A 73 -15.56 -9.40 34.81
C ARG A 73 -17.04 -9.73 34.60
N ILE A 74 -17.47 -9.86 33.34
CA ILE A 74 -18.84 -10.26 32.97
C ILE A 74 -19.16 -11.63 33.55
N ALA A 75 -18.31 -12.64 33.32
CA ALA A 75 -18.51 -13.99 33.84
C ALA A 75 -18.66 -14.04 35.37
N ARG A 76 -17.88 -13.22 36.10
CA ARG A 76 -18.03 -13.10 37.57
C ARG A 76 -19.37 -12.50 37.98
N LEU A 77 -19.85 -11.50 37.24
CA LEU A 77 -21.14 -10.86 37.51
C LEU A 77 -22.30 -11.79 37.16
N GLU A 78 -22.24 -12.47 36.02
CA GLU A 78 -23.24 -13.47 35.61
C GLU A 78 -23.36 -14.59 36.64
N ALA A 79 -22.23 -15.12 37.11
CA ALA A 79 -22.21 -16.13 38.16
C ALA A 79 -22.82 -15.63 39.48
N ALA A 80 -22.55 -14.37 39.87
CA ALA A 80 -23.14 -13.78 41.07
C ALA A 80 -24.66 -13.57 40.95
N LEU A 81 -25.15 -13.35 39.74
CA LEU A 81 -26.56 -13.16 39.42
C LEU A 81 -27.27 -14.46 39.02
N ASN A 82 -26.54 -15.58 38.98
CA ASN A 82 -27.03 -16.88 38.53
C ASN A 82 -27.63 -16.86 37.11
N LEU A 83 -27.09 -15.99 36.25
CA LEU A 83 -27.44 -15.88 34.84
C LEU A 83 -26.67 -16.96 34.05
N PRO A 84 -27.30 -17.62 33.07
CA PRO A 84 -26.59 -18.52 32.16
C PRO A 84 -25.58 -17.72 31.32
N PRO A 85 -24.41 -18.30 30.98
CA PRO A 85 -23.41 -17.61 30.18
C PRO A 85 -23.94 -17.31 28.78
N GLU A 86 -23.82 -16.05 28.33
CA GLU A 86 -24.22 -15.66 26.98
C GLU A 86 -23.24 -16.27 25.95
N MET A 87 -23.76 -17.07 25.03
CA MET A 87 -22.94 -17.78 24.05
C MET A 87 -22.54 -16.85 22.90
N PRO A 88 -21.29 -16.87 22.43
CA PRO A 88 -20.84 -15.99 21.35
C PRO A 88 -21.59 -16.30 20.06
N GLY A 89 -22.48 -15.39 19.65
CA GLY A 89 -23.27 -15.48 18.41
C GLY A 89 -24.78 -15.59 18.61
N GLU A 90 -25.27 -15.67 19.85
CA GLU A 90 -26.69 -15.43 20.11
C GLU A 90 -26.91 -13.90 20.13
N GLU A 91 -27.65 -13.39 19.15
CA GLU A 91 -28.16 -12.03 19.25
C GLU A 91 -28.97 -11.93 20.55
N PRO A 92 -28.76 -10.88 21.38
CA PRO A 92 -29.51 -10.74 22.61
C PRO A 92 -30.98 -10.67 22.22
N GLY A 93 -31.75 -11.66 22.65
CA GLY A 93 -33.17 -11.80 22.35
C GLY A 93 -33.85 -10.44 22.47
N GLY A 94 -34.44 -10.00 21.36
CA GLY A 94 -35.07 -8.70 21.24
C GLY A 94 -36.11 -8.48 22.31
N THR A 95 -35.71 -7.81 23.38
CA THR A 95 -36.61 -7.11 24.29
C THR A 95 -36.08 -5.70 24.49
N GLY A 96 -36.08 -4.93 23.40
CA GLY A 96 -36.26 -3.49 23.55
C GLY A 96 -37.64 -3.23 24.16
N PRO A 97 -37.78 -2.27 25.09
CA PRO A 97 -39.07 -1.98 25.68
C PRO A 97 -40.01 -1.51 24.57
N THR A 98 -41.15 -2.19 24.42
CA THR A 98 -42.29 -1.64 23.69
C THR A 98 -42.89 -0.56 24.58
N VAL A 99 -42.53 0.71 24.36
CA VAL A 99 -43.27 1.90 24.81
C VAL A 99 -43.18 2.96 23.73
#